data_AF-A0A1H0YIS5-F1
#
_entry.id   AF-A0A1H0YIS5-F1
#
_cell.length_a   1.000
_cell.length_b   1.000
_cell.length_c   1.000
_cell.angle_alpha   90.00
_cell.angle_beta   90.00
_cell.angle_gamma   90.00
#
_symmetry.space_group_name_H-M   'P 1'
#
loop_
_entity.id
_entity.type
_entity.pdbx_description
1 polymer ?
#
loop_
_entity_poly.entity_id
_entity_poly.type
_entity_poly.pdbx_seq_one_letter_code
_entity_poly.pdbx_strand_id
1 'polypeptide(L)' 'MSRPHTQLATLLRRAQWMLDEAAYKLGGKQLPDTDRYALAEALDELAAALREHVDEPAELAAGQGEHPTTVEAER' A
#
# COMPACT_ATOMS: atom_id res chain seq x y z
N MET A 1 0.08 9.66 -11.34
CA MET A 1 0.33 8.81 -10.15
C MET A 1 1.67 9.24 -9.57
N SER A 2 1.70 9.75 -8.34
CA SER A 2 2.97 10.12 -7.70
C SER A 2 3.77 8.85 -7.39
N ARG A 3 5.10 8.90 -7.55
CA ARG A 3 6.02 7.77 -7.31
C ARG A 3 5.83 7.06 -5.95
N PRO A 4 5.52 7.75 -4.83
CA PRO A 4 5.28 7.12 -3.52
C PRO A 4 4.13 6.11 -3.54
N HIS A 5 2.99 6.45 -4.15
CA HIS A 5 1.84 5.55 -4.25
C HIS A 5 2.14 4.30 -5.09
N THR A 6 2.95 4.44 -6.16
CA THR A 6 3.35 3.29 -6.99
C THR A 6 4.29 2.35 -6.23
N GLN A 7 5.24 2.90 -5.47
CA GLN A 7 6.15 2.09 -4.65
C GLN A 7 5.40 1.34 -3.55
N LEU A 8 4.51 2.01 -2.82
CA LEU A 8 3.72 1.37 -1.77
C LEU A 8 2.83 0.27 -2.34
N ALA A 9 2.20 0.49 -3.50
CA ALA A 9 1.41 -0.55 -4.17
C ALA A 9 2.26 -1.79 -4.53
N THR A 10 3.51 -1.60 -4.96
CA THR A 10 4.44 -2.70 -5.22
C THR A 10 4.81 -3.46 -3.93
N LEU A 11 5.12 -2.74 -2.84
CA LEU A 11 5.45 -3.35 -1.56
C LEU A 11 4.27 -4.16 -0.99
N LEU A 12 3.07 -3.59 -1.02
CA LEU A 12 1.84 -4.28 -0.61
C LEU A 12 1.61 -5.56 -1.42
N ARG A 13 1.75 -5.48 -2.75
CA ARG A 13 1.55 -6.66 -3.61
C ARG A 13 2.60 -7.74 -3.33
N ARG A 14 3.86 -7.36 -3.12
CA ARG A 14 4.94 -8.29 -2.76
C ARG A 14 4.66 -8.96 -1.41
N ALA A 15 4.31 -8.19 -0.38
CA ALA A 15 4.03 -8.72 0.96
C ALA A 15 2.85 -9.70 0.95
N GLN A 16 1.79 -9.42 0.18
CA GLN A 16 0.68 -10.34 0.00
C GLN A 16 1.15 -11.72 -0.49
N TRP A 17 1.95 -11.75 -1.56
CA TRP A 17 2.46 -13.00 -2.13
C TRP A 17 3.35 -13.77 -1.15
N MET A 18 4.21 -13.06 -0.42
CA MET A 18 5.11 -13.69 0.54
C MET A 18 4.34 -14.28 1.74
N LEU A 19 3.28 -13.62 2.19
CA LEU A 19 2.39 -14.14 3.24
C LEU A 19 1.61 -15.37 2.79
N ASP A 20 1.08 -15.38 1.57
CA ASP A 20 0.38 -16.53 1.00
C ASP A 20 1.30 -17.76 0.93
N GLU A 21 2.52 -17.58 0.43
CA GLU A 21 3.53 -18.64 0.35
C GLU A 21 3.95 -19.13 1.75
N ALA A 22 4.16 -18.22 2.70
CA ALA A 22 4.52 -18.56 4.06
C ALA A 22 3.40 -19.34 4.77
N ALA A 23 2.13 -18.97 4.56
CA ALA A 23 0.98 -19.68 5.10
C ALA A 23 0.88 -21.10 4.54
N TYR A 24 1.07 -21.25 3.22
CA TYR A 24 1.13 -22.57 2.57
C TYR A 24 2.24 -23.45 3.16
N LYS A 25 3.45 -22.90 3.29
CA LYS A 25 4.61 -23.59 3.88
C LYS A 25 4.43 -23.92 5.36
N LEU A 26 3.82 -23.04 6.15
CA LEU A 26 3.50 -23.31 7.55
C LEU A 26 2.52 -24.49 7.67
N GLY A 27 1.49 -24.52 6.82
CA GLY A 27 0.56 -25.64 6.74
C GLY A 27 1.26 -26.98 6.43
N GLY A 28 2.34 -26.92 5.65
CA GLY A 28 3.22 -28.06 5.36
C GLY A 28 4.34 -28.33 6.38
N LYS A 29 4.41 -27.58 7.50
CA LYS A 29 5.50 -27.62 8.50
C LYS A 29 6.89 -27.35 7.93
N GLN A 30 6.97 -26.61 6.83
CA GLN A 30 8.21 -26.38 6.06
C GLN A 30 8.39 -24.89 5.73
N LEU A 31 8.32 -24.02 6.75
CA LEU A 31 8.82 -22.65 6.59
C LEU A 31 10.27 -22.58 7.11
N PRO A 32 11.28 -22.66 6.22
CA PRO A 32 12.68 -22.61 6.61
C PRO A 32 13.05 -21.24 7.18
N ASP A 33 14.08 -21.20 8.02
CA ASP A 33 14.47 -19.96 8.72
C ASP A 33 14.84 -18.83 7.75
N THR A 34 15.49 -19.14 6.62
CA THR A 34 15.80 -18.15 5.58
C THR A 34 14.54 -17.47 5.04
N ASP A 35 13.46 -18.23 4.84
CA ASP A 35 12.18 -17.67 4.36
C ASP A 35 11.51 -16.83 5.46
N ARG A 36 11.68 -17.20 6.73
CA ARG A 36 11.18 -16.40 7.88
C ARG A 36 11.88 -15.06 7.96
N TYR A 37 13.21 -15.05 7.84
CA TYR A 37 14.01 -13.81 7.85
C TYR A 37 13.65 -12.92 6.67
N ALA A 38 13.59 -13.48 5.45
CA ALA A 38 13.22 -12.72 4.26
C ALA A 38 11.80 -12.13 4.36
N LEU A 39 10.84 -12.88 4.93
CA LEU A 39 9.49 -12.38 5.18
C LEU A 39 9.48 -11.25 6.20
N ALA A 40 10.21 -11.39 7.31
CA ALA A 40 10.30 -10.36 8.34
C ALA A 40 10.86 -9.05 7.77
N GLU A 41 11.99 -9.10 7.04
CA GLU A 41 12.58 -7.91 6.41
C GLU A 41 11.61 -7.21 5.44
N ALA A 42 10.88 -7.98 4.62
CA ALA A 42 9.91 -7.42 3.69
C ALA A 42 8.72 -6.75 4.41
N LEU A 43 8.29 -7.29 5.55
CA LEU A 43 7.24 -6.69 6.37
C LEU A 43 7.71 -5.44 7.10
N ASP A 44 8.96 -5.41 7.56
CA ASP A 44 9.57 -4.21 8.15
C ASP A 44 9.71 -3.07 7.12
N GLU A 45 10.13 -3.39 5.89
CA GLU A 45 10.17 -2.43 4.77
C GLU A 45 8.79 -1.86 4.46
N LEU A 46 7.76 -2.72 4.37
CA LEU A 46 6.38 -2.27 4.15
C LEU A 46 5.88 -1.41 5.33
N ALA A 47 6.18 -1.80 6.57
CA ALA A 47 5.77 -1.05 7.75
C ALA A 47 6.41 0.34 7.79
N ALA A 48 7.67 0.48 7.38
CA ALA A 48 8.33 1.78 7.23
C ALA A 48 7.63 2.64 6.17
N ALA A 49 7.43 2.09 4.96
CA ALA A 49 6.78 2.81 3.86
C ALA A 49 5.34 3.27 4.18
N LEU A 50 4.58 2.46 4.94
CA LEU A 50 3.23 2.85 5.38
C LEU A 50 3.25 4.04 6.34
N ARG A 51 4.23 4.11 7.26
CA ARG A 51 4.37 5.24 8.20
C ARG A 51 4.77 6.51 7.45
N GLU A 52 5.74 6.40 6.55
CA GLU A 52 6.19 7.53 5.71
C GLU A 52 5.05 8.10 4.86
N HIS A 53 4.14 7.24 4.36
CA HIS A 53 3.00 7.71 3.57
C HIS A 53 1.93 8.43 4.39
N VAL A 54 1.80 8.13 5.70
CA VAL A 54 0.91 8.88 6.61
C VAL A 54 1.48 10.25 6.95
N ASP A 55 2.82 10.34 7.01
CA ASP A 55 3.54 11.59 7.28
C ASP A 55 3.61 12.51 6.05
N GLU A 56 3.30 12.02 4.85
CA GLU A 56 3.12 12.84 3.66
C GLU A 56 1.79 13.61 3.78
N PRO A 57 1.79 14.95 3.92
CA PRO A 57 0.57 15.69 4.21
C PRO A 57 -0.47 15.42 3.13
N ALA A 58 -1.67 15.02 3.55
CA ALA A 58 -2.86 14.79 2.72
C ALA A 58 -3.40 16.09 2.05
N GLU A 59 -2.54 17.08 1.81
CA GLU A 59 -2.86 18.43 1.35
C GLU A 59 -3.32 18.51 -0.11
N LEU A 60 -3.32 17.40 -0.87
CA LEU A 60 -3.76 17.42 -2.26
C LEU A 60 -5.17 16.83 -2.50
N ALA A 61 -5.86 16.35 -1.46
CA ALA A 61 -7.20 15.76 -1.61
C ALA A 61 -8.36 16.74 -1.36
N ALA A 62 -8.11 17.90 -0.72
CA ALA A 62 -9.16 18.88 -0.39
C ALA A 62 -9.45 19.92 -1.50
N GLY A 63 -9.12 19.62 -2.76
CA GLY A 63 -9.26 20.54 -3.90
C GLY A 63 -10.12 20.03 -5.06
N GLN A 64 -10.85 18.93 -4.90
CA GLN A 64 -11.77 18.40 -5.93
C GLN A 64 -13.21 18.40 -5.41
N GLY A 65 -13.65 19.57 -4.95
CA GLY A 65 -14.99 19.81 -4.41
C GLY A 65 -15.63 21.07 -4.96
N GLU A 66 -15.32 21.45 -6.20
CA GLU A 66 -16.03 22.53 -6.88
C GLU A 66 -16.89 21.93 -7.99
N HIS A 67 -18.09 21.50 -7.61
CA HIS A 67 -19.19 21.30 -8.54
C HIS A 67 -19.36 22.58 -9.38
N PRO A 68 -19.41 22.53 -10.72
CA PRO A 68 -19.91 23.67 -11.48
C PRO A 68 -21.41 23.77 -11.19
N THR A 69 -21.79 24.81 -10.44
CA THR A 69 -23.17 25.20 -10.21
C THR A 69 -23.87 25.36 -11.56
N THR A 70 -24.89 24.53 -11.80
CA THR A 70 -25.87 24.72 -12.87
C THR A 70 -26.41 26.14 -12.79
N VAL A 71 -26.17 26.96 -13.81
CA VAL A 71 -26.94 28.20 -14.01
C VAL A 71 -27.98 27.89 -15.06
N GLU A 72 -29.22 27.70 -14.61
CA GLU A 72 -30.41 27.78 -15.46
C GLU A 72 -30.40 29.11 -16.19
N ALA A 73 -30.37 29.07 -17.52
CA ALA A 73 -30.69 30.23 -18.35
C ALA A 73 -32.16 30.12 -18.75
N GLU A 74 -33.05 30.69 -17.92
CA GLU A 74 -34.35 31.16 -18.39
C GLU A 74 -34.14 32.37 -19.31
N ARG A 75 -34.54 32.25 -20.58
CA ARG A 75 -35.49 33.16 -21.26
C ARG A 75 -35.70 32.77 -22.72
#